data_AF-A0A1V4SMW1-F1
#
_entry.id   AF-A0A1V4SMW1-F1
#
_cell.length_a   1.000
_cell.length_b   1.000
_cell.length_c   1.000
_cell.angle_alpha   90.00
_cell.angle_beta   90.00
_cell.angle_gamma   90.00
#
_symmetry.space_group_name_H-M   'P 1'
#
loop_
_entity.id
_entity.type
_entity.pdbx_description
1 polymer ?
#
loop_
_entity_poly.entity_id
_entity_poly.type
_entity_poly.pdbx_seq_one_letter_code
_entity_poly.pdbx_strand_id
1 'polypeptide(L)'
;MIIRPMDFQVLYPKTTELSKIQNEEANKNQAILQQQAETNRDRIDHNLKQVVARENVQHGRVNEKQQKDNNKQKDKKKKQKDDDRQTAKIDIRI
;
A
#
# COMPACT_ATOMS: atom_id res chain seq x y z
N MET A 1 -38.11 -20.14 61.67
CA MET A 1 -37.60 -20.73 60.41
C MET A 1 -36.09 -20.78 60.48
N ILE A 2 -35.49 -21.96 60.32
CA ILE A 2 -34.04 -22.15 60.35
C ILE A 2 -33.60 -22.39 58.91
N ILE A 3 -32.87 -21.43 58.33
CA ILE A 3 -32.33 -21.54 56.97
C ILE A 3 -31.19 -22.57 57.01
N ARG A 4 -31.20 -23.57 56.12
CA ARG A 4 -30.14 -24.58 56.05
C ARG A 4 -28.92 -23.98 55.34
N PRO A 5 -27.69 -24.40 55.68
CA PRO A 5 -26.46 -23.88 55.04
C PRO A 5 -26.42 -24.03 53.50
N MET A 6 -27.12 -25.03 52.95
CA MET A 6 -27.28 -25.19 51.51
C MET A 6 -28.13 -24.09 50.85
N ASP A 7 -29.14 -23.59 51.57
CA ASP A 7 -30.00 -22.51 51.09
C ASP A 7 -29.22 -21.17 51.05
N PHE A 8 -28.17 -21.02 51.87
CA PHE A 8 -27.25 -19.87 51.82
C PHE A 8 -26.40 -19.83 50.55
N GLN A 9 -25.98 -20.97 49.98
CA GLN A 9 -25.22 -21.00 48.73
C GLN A 9 -26.04 -20.54 47.52
N VAL A 10 -27.36 -20.71 47.57
CA VAL A 10 -28.29 -20.21 46.54
C VAL A 10 -28.58 -18.72 46.75
N LEU A 11 -28.60 -18.27 48.00
CA LEU A 11 -28.87 -16.87 48.37
C LEU A 11 -27.68 -15.93 48.11
N TYR A 12 -26.45 -16.43 48.20
CA TYR A 12 -25.26 -15.64 47.88
C TYR A 12 -25.20 -15.36 46.38
N PRO A 13 -25.19 -14.09 45.96
CA PRO A 13 -25.06 -13.77 44.55
C PRO A 13 -23.73 -14.35 44.07
N LYS A 14 -23.78 -15.12 42.98
CA LYS A 14 -22.62 -15.71 42.29
C LYS A 14 -21.76 -14.65 41.59
N THR A 15 -21.38 -13.63 42.34
CA THR A 15 -20.59 -12.46 41.92
C THR A 15 -19.28 -12.88 41.27
N THR A 16 -18.66 -13.95 41.76
CA THR A 16 -17.45 -14.53 41.17
C THR A 16 -17.69 -15.11 39.78
N GLU A 17 -18.83 -15.79 39.54
CA GLU A 17 -19.15 -16.34 38.22
C GLU A 17 -19.53 -15.21 37.24
N LEU A 18 -20.32 -14.22 37.69
CA LEU A 18 -20.66 -13.03 36.89
C LEU A 18 -19.43 -12.21 36.51
N SER A 19 -18.49 -12.02 37.44
CA SER A 19 -17.23 -11.31 37.19
C SER A 19 -16.35 -12.05 36.18
N LYS A 20 -16.29 -13.39 36.26
CA LYS A 20 -15.57 -14.21 35.26
C LYS A 20 -16.20 -14.08 33.87
N ILE A 21 -17.52 -14.12 33.77
CA ILE A 21 -18.24 -13.96 32.49
C ILE A 21 -17.95 -12.59 31.89
N GLN A 22 -18.08 -11.51 32.67
CA GLN A 22 -17.75 -10.16 32.17
C GLN A 22 -16.29 -10.04 31.74
N ASN A 23 -15.36 -10.63 32.49
CA ASN A 23 -13.96 -10.58 32.13
C ASN A 23 -13.66 -11.34 30.83
N GLU A 24 -14.25 -12.53 30.65
CA GLU A 24 -14.14 -13.27 29.40
C GLU A 24 -14.74 -12.52 28.20
N GLU A 25 -15.90 -11.89 28.36
CA GLU A 25 -16.50 -11.07 27.31
C GLU A 25 -15.62 -9.86 26.96
N ALA A 26 -15.08 -9.17 27.97
CA ALA A 26 -14.17 -8.05 27.77
C ALA A 26 -12.90 -8.48 27.00
N ASN A 27 -12.29 -9.61 27.38
CA ASN A 27 -11.09 -10.14 26.72
C ASN A 27 -11.38 -10.55 25.27
N LYS A 28 -12.52 -11.22 25.01
CA LYS A 28 -12.93 -11.58 23.64
C LYS A 28 -13.14 -10.35 22.79
N ASN A 29 -13.83 -9.34 23.31
CA ASN A 29 -14.04 -8.08 22.60
C ASN A 29 -12.73 -7.37 22.31
N GLN A 30 -11.80 -7.34 23.26
CA GLN A 30 -10.48 -6.75 23.05
C GLN A 30 -9.70 -7.48 21.95
N ALA A 31 -9.72 -8.81 21.93
CA ALA A 31 -9.06 -9.61 20.89
C ALA A 31 -9.66 -9.34 19.50
N ILE A 32 -10.99 -9.25 19.39
CA ILE A 32 -11.67 -8.93 18.12
C ILE A 32 -11.28 -7.52 17.64
N LEU A 33 -11.26 -6.54 18.54
CA LEU A 33 -10.86 -5.17 18.21
C LEU A 33 -9.41 -5.10 17.74
N GLN A 34 -8.51 -5.84 18.38
CA GLN A 34 -7.11 -5.93 17.96
C GLN A 34 -6.99 -6.54 16.56
N GLN A 35 -7.69 -7.63 16.28
CA GLN A 35 -7.70 -8.27 14.96
C GLN A 35 -8.27 -7.32 13.88
N GLN A 36 -9.33 -6.58 14.18
CA GLN A 36 -9.87 -5.59 13.25
C GLN A 36 -8.89 -4.44 12.98
N ALA A 37 -8.17 -3.98 14.00
CA ALA A 37 -7.15 -2.94 13.84
C ALA A 37 -5.99 -3.42 12.95
N GLU A 38 -5.51 -4.65 13.15
CA GLU A 38 -4.45 -5.26 12.33
C GLU A 38 -4.90 -5.42 10.87
N THR A 39 -6.09 -5.98 10.63
CA THR A 39 -6.61 -6.14 9.27
C THR A 39 -6.84 -4.81 8.55
N ASN A 40 -7.27 -3.76 9.27
CA ASN A 40 -7.41 -2.42 8.69
C ASN A 40 -6.05 -1.79 8.39
N ARG A 41 -5.08 -1.95 9.28
CA ARG A 41 -3.69 -1.49 9.04
C ARG A 41 -3.12 -2.16 7.80
N ASP A 42 -3.26 -3.48 7.67
CA ASP A 42 -2.78 -4.20 6.50
C ASP A 42 -3.44 -3.72 5.21
N ARG A 43 -4.77 -3.49 5.22
CA ARG A 43 -5.48 -2.95 4.05
C ARG A 43 -4.96 -1.56 3.66
N ILE A 44 -4.70 -0.69 4.63
CA ILE A 44 -4.15 0.65 4.39
C ILE A 44 -2.74 0.52 3.78
N ASP A 45 -1.88 -0.32 4.33
CA ASP A 45 -0.52 -0.53 3.82
C ASP A 45 -0.52 -1.08 2.39
N HIS A 46 -1.41 -2.02 2.08
CA HIS A 46 -1.57 -2.55 0.71
C HIS A 46 -2.07 -1.49 -0.26
N ASN A 47 -3.07 -0.69 0.13
CA ASN A 47 -3.58 0.41 -0.69
C ASN A 47 -2.51 1.47 -0.94
N LEU A 48 -1.76 1.86 0.09
CA LEU A 48 -0.66 2.81 -0.04
C LEU A 48 0.42 2.27 -1.00
N LYS A 49 0.85 1.02 -0.81
CA LYS A 49 1.80 0.36 -1.73
C LYS A 49 1.28 0.33 -3.16
N GLN A 50 -0.02 0.07 -3.37
CA GLN A 50 -0.62 0.06 -4.70
C GLN A 50 -0.60 1.46 -5.35
N VAL A 51 -0.94 2.51 -4.60
CA VAL A 51 -0.90 3.89 -5.09
C VAL A 51 0.53 4.30 -5.45
N VAL A 52 1.48 4.06 -4.55
CA VAL A 52 2.91 4.34 -4.81
C VAL A 52 3.43 3.55 -6.00
N ALA A 53 3.06 2.27 -6.13
CA ALA A 53 3.44 1.46 -7.29
C ALA A 53 2.86 2.02 -8.60
N ARG A 54 1.60 2.48 -8.59
CA ARG A 54 0.97 3.12 -9.76
C ARG A 54 1.66 4.43 -10.14
N GLU A 55 2.00 5.26 -9.16
CA GLU A 55 2.72 6.53 -9.36
C GLU A 55 4.11 6.28 -9.96
N ASN A 56 4.84 5.31 -9.42
CA ASN A 56 6.14 4.90 -9.94
C ASN A 56 6.06 4.37 -11.38
N VAL A 57 5.05 3.56 -11.71
CA VAL A 57 4.83 3.05 -13.08
C VAL A 57 4.47 4.18 -14.05
N GLN A 58 3.64 5.14 -13.63
CA GLN A 58 3.32 6.30 -14.47
C GLN A 58 4.56 7.18 -14.73
N HIS A 59 5.33 7.51 -13.69
CA HIS A 59 6.56 8.29 -13.84
C HIS A 59 7.61 7.56 -14.68
N GLY A 60 7.79 6.25 -14.48
CA GLY A 60 8.68 5.42 -15.31
C GLY A 60 8.29 5.48 -16.79
N ARG A 61 7.01 5.30 -17.11
CA ARG A 61 6.49 5.35 -18.48
C ARG A 61 6.62 6.73 -19.13
N VAL A 62 6.48 7.81 -18.36
CA VAL A 62 6.67 9.19 -18.85
C VAL A 62 8.15 9.45 -19.14
N ASN A 63 9.04 9.06 -18.24
CA ASN A 63 10.49 9.22 -18.40
C ASN A 63 11.03 8.42 -19.59
N GLU A 64 10.55 7.19 -19.78
CA GLU A 64 10.94 6.34 -20.92
C GLU A 64 10.47 6.95 -22.25
N LYS A 65 9.24 7.47 -22.32
CA LYS A 65 8.74 8.18 -23.51
C LYS A 65 9.56 9.44 -23.80
N GLN A 66 9.84 10.27 -22.79
CA GLN A 66 10.63 11.48 -22.97
C GLN A 66 12.07 11.18 -23.43
N GLN A 67 12.71 10.15 -22.88
CA GLN A 67 14.03 9.73 -23.36
C GLN A 67 14.00 9.24 -24.81
N LYS A 68 12.98 8.46 -25.19
CA LYS A 68 12.83 7.93 -26.55
C LYS A 68 12.59 9.04 -27.57
N ASP A 69 11.81 10.05 -27.22
CA ASP A 69 11.55 11.21 -28.09
C ASP A 69 12.78 12.12 -28.21
N ASN A 70 13.53 12.34 -27.12
CA ASN A 70 14.79 13.09 -27.15
C ASN A 70 15.87 12.41 -28.02
N ASN A 71 15.99 11.08 -27.95
CA ASN A 71 16.94 10.35 -28.82
C ASN A 71 16.54 10.44 -30.29
N LYS A 72 15.25 10.28 -30.62
CA LYS A 72 14.76 10.45 -32.00
C LYS A 72 15.01 11.85 -32.56
N GLN A 73 14.88 12.89 -31.74
CA GLN A 73 15.20 14.26 -32.15
C GLN A 73 16.70 14.46 -32.40
N LYS A 74 17.57 13.89 -31.56
CA LYS A 74 19.03 13.92 -31.76
C LYS A 74 19.45 13.23 -33.05
N ASP A 75 18.87 12.07 -33.35
CA ASP A 75 19.20 11.31 -34.57
C ASP A 75 18.75 12.04 -35.85
N LYS A 76 17.58 12.69 -35.81
CA LYS A 76 17.12 13.55 -36.92
C LYS A 76 18.04 14.74 -37.15
N LYS A 77 18.50 15.40 -36.09
CA LYS A 77 19.44 16.53 -36.18
C LYS A 77 20.82 16.12 -36.73
N LYS A 78 21.28 14.90 -36.40
CA LYS A 78 22.55 14.37 -36.92
C LYS A 78 22.47 14.09 -38.42
N LYS A 79 21.41 13.42 -38.89
CA LYS A 79 21.19 13.13 -40.32
C LYS A 79 21.12 14.40 -41.17
N GLN A 80 20.42 15.44 -40.71
CA GLN A 80 20.32 16.71 -41.44
C GLN A 80 21.68 17.40 -41.60
N LYS A 81 22.59 17.24 -40.63
CA LYS A 81 23.91 17.88 -40.63
C LYS A 81 24.93 17.15 -41.52
N ASP A 82 24.74 15.84 -41.75
CA ASP A 82 25.56 15.06 -42.67
C ASP A 82 25.14 15.26 -44.13
N ASP A 83 23.84 15.45 -44.38
CA ASP A 83 23.31 15.74 -45.72
C ASP A 83 23.80 17.12 -46.24
N ASP A 84 23.80 18.13 -45.37
CA ASP A 84 24.28 19.49 -45.66
C ASP A 84 25.81 19.56 -45.87
N ARG A 85 26.56 18.56 -45.41
CA ARG A 85 28.01 18.44 -45.63
C ARG A 85 28.37 17.71 -46.93
N GLN A 86 27.48 16.87 -47.44
CA GLN A 86 27.69 16.16 -48.71
C GLN A 86 27.44 17.06 -49.93
N THR A 87 26.49 17.99 -49.83
CA THR A 87 26.20 18.96 -50.91
C THR A 87 27.28 20.03 -51.09
N ALA A 88 28.08 20.31 -50.06
CA ALA A 88 29.10 21.37 -50.07
C ALA A 88 30.45 20.97 -50.69
N LYS A 89 30.66 19.70 -51.09
CA LYS A 89 31.88 19.25 -51.77
C LYS A 89 31.69 19.24 -53.27
N ILE A 90 31.87 20.38 -53.92
CA ILE A 90 32.07 20.44 -55.38
C ILE A 90 33.56 20.21 -55.64
N ASP A 91 33.91 19.02 -56.10
CA ASP A 91 35.27 18.70 -56.56
C ASP A 91 35.55 19.43 -57.87
N ILE A 92 36.33 20.51 -57.82
CA ILE A 92 36.88 21.16 -59.01
C ILE A 92 38.24 20.51 -59.28
N ARG A 93 38.31 19.65 -60.31
CA ARG A 93 39.59 19.19 -60.89
C ARG A 93 40.13 20.26 -61.83
N ILE A 94 41.37 20.69 -61.58
CA ILE A 94 42.23 21.44 -62.51
C ILE A 94 43.13 20.43 -63.23
#